data_AF-J2PHY4-F1
#
_entry.id   AF-J2PHY4-F1
#
_cell.length_a   1.000
_cell.length_b   1.000
_cell.length_c   1.000
_cell.angle_alpha   90.00
_cell.angle_beta   90.00
_cell.angle_gamma   90.00
#
_symmetry.space_group_name_H-M   'P 1'
#
loop_
_entity.id
_entity.type
_entity.pdbx_description
1 polymer ?
#
loop_
_entity_poly.entity_id
_entity_poly.type
_entity_poly.pdbx_seq_one_letter_code
_entity_poly.pdbx_strand_id
1 'polypeptide(L)'
;MFEQELLPTLQTARSRYQDALVHLKEAELGWKLALGSNSIGFLIHHIAEVEYRFCMMFFGRAIPSEITLTTIGPVKDEGNFTDLSALLAFKDAAYYYLLDSLAALPKDAWDIPCEAPIATLTPRQALGRLIYHMGYHGGQIGLIRKYGGPQ
;
A
#
# COMPACT_ATOMS: atom_id res chain seq x y z
N MET A 1 -18.34 -12.84 -5.79
CA MET A 1 -18.24 -12.26 -4.43
C MET A 1 -17.25 -11.12 -4.41
N PHE A 2 -15.95 -11.34 -4.65
CA PHE A 2 -14.95 -10.24 -4.68
C PHE A 2 -15.33 -9.06 -5.60
N GLU A 3 -15.54 -9.33 -6.89
CA GLU A 3 -15.81 -8.28 -7.90
C GLU A 3 -17.06 -7.44 -7.61
N GLN A 4 -18.10 -8.04 -7.02
CA GLN A 4 -19.39 -7.38 -6.80
C GLN A 4 -19.50 -6.72 -5.43
N GLU A 5 -18.89 -7.31 -4.39
CA GLU A 5 -19.10 -6.87 -3.00
C GLU A 5 -17.91 -6.10 -2.42
N LEU A 6 -16.68 -6.45 -2.80
CA LEU A 6 -15.46 -5.96 -2.13
C LEU A 6 -14.62 -5.04 -3.01
N LEU A 7 -14.57 -5.31 -4.33
CA LEU A 7 -13.83 -4.52 -5.29
C LEU A 7 -14.27 -3.04 -5.33
N PRO A 8 -15.58 -2.70 -5.33
CA PRO A 8 -15.99 -1.28 -5.33
C PRO A 8 -15.47 -0.50 -4.12
N THR A 9 -15.46 -1.12 -2.93
CA THR A 9 -14.93 -0.51 -1.70
C THR A 9 -13.42 -0.29 -1.80
N LEU A 10 -12.67 -1.30 -2.29
CA LEU A 10 -11.23 -1.16 -2.53
C LEU A 10 -10.94 -0.05 -3.55
N GLN A 11 -11.64 0.00 -4.67
CA GLN A 11 -11.46 1.02 -5.71
C GLN A 11 -11.81 2.42 -5.20
N THR A 12 -12.86 2.56 -4.40
CA THR A 12 -13.25 3.84 -3.78
C THR A 12 -12.18 4.33 -2.81
N ALA A 13 -11.59 3.46 -1.99
CA ALA A 13 -10.47 3.84 -1.14
C ALA A 13 -9.22 4.17 -1.97
N ARG A 14 -8.95 3.38 -3.01
CA ARG A 14 -7.80 3.56 -3.90
C ARG A 14 -7.86 4.87 -4.67
N SER A 15 -9.05 5.32 -5.09
CA SER A 15 -9.20 6.61 -5.80
C SER A 15 -8.76 7.78 -4.92
N ARG A 16 -9.09 7.76 -3.62
CA ARG A 16 -8.64 8.80 -2.67
C ARG A 16 -7.12 8.83 -2.50
N TYR A 17 -6.48 7.66 -2.51
CA TYR A 17 -5.03 7.58 -2.55
C TYR A 17 -4.46 8.12 -3.87
N GLN A 18 -5.07 7.77 -5.01
CA GLN A 18 -4.65 8.29 -6.31
C GLN A 18 -4.79 9.82 -6.41
N ASP A 19 -5.89 10.38 -5.90
CA ASP A 19 -6.11 11.84 -5.82
C ASP A 19 -4.94 12.54 -5.12
N ALA A 20 -4.42 11.95 -4.05
CA ALA A 20 -3.28 12.50 -3.30
C ALA A 20 -1.97 12.52 -4.12
N LEU A 21 -1.89 11.74 -5.21
CA LEU A 21 -0.73 11.66 -6.10
C LEU A 21 -0.91 12.48 -7.39
N VAL A 22 -2.12 13.00 -7.66
CA VAL A 22 -2.37 13.82 -8.85
C VAL A 22 -1.45 15.05 -8.85
N HIS A 23 -0.79 15.29 -9.98
CA HIS A 23 0.21 16.35 -10.18
C HIS A 23 1.39 16.33 -9.19
N LEU A 24 1.67 15.21 -8.54
CA LEU A 24 2.87 15.05 -7.73
C LEU A 24 4.11 15.25 -8.61
N LYS A 25 5.05 16.06 -8.14
CA LYS A 25 6.34 16.32 -8.78
C LYS A 25 7.42 15.52 -8.07
N GLU A 26 8.45 15.15 -8.81
CA GLU A 26 9.59 14.40 -8.27
C GLU A 26 10.29 15.12 -7.10
N ALA A 27 10.41 16.45 -7.19
CA ALA A 27 10.97 17.27 -6.11
C ALA A 27 10.16 17.25 -4.80
N GLU A 28 8.90 16.79 -4.83
CA GLU A 28 8.06 16.63 -3.64
C GLU A 28 8.31 15.28 -2.94
N LEU A 29 8.96 14.31 -3.58
CA LEU A 29 9.11 12.96 -3.03
C LEU A 29 9.86 12.93 -1.70
N GLY A 30 10.87 13.79 -1.56
CA GLY A 30 11.63 13.94 -0.32
C GLY A 30 10.93 14.76 0.76
N TRP A 31 9.76 15.36 0.48
CA TRP A 31 9.08 16.20 1.46
C TRP A 31 8.60 15.39 2.65
N LYS A 32 8.69 16.00 3.84
CA LYS A 32 8.29 15.42 5.11
C LYS A 32 7.40 16.40 5.88
N LEU A 33 6.55 15.86 6.75
CA LEU A 33 5.66 16.68 7.59
C LEU A 33 6.42 17.31 8.77
N ALA A 34 7.33 16.53 9.37
CA ALA A 34 8.16 16.91 10.51
C ALA A 34 9.50 16.15 10.47
N LEU A 35 10.49 16.64 11.23
CA LEU A 35 11.80 16.00 11.32
C LEU A 35 11.65 14.57 11.83
N GLY A 36 12.26 13.62 11.12
CA GLY A 36 12.17 12.19 11.43
C GLY A 36 10.86 11.51 11.01
N SER A 37 9.91 12.22 10.39
CA SER A 37 8.75 11.60 9.76
C SER A 37 9.09 11.00 8.38
N ASN A 38 8.21 10.14 7.87
CA ASN A 38 8.36 9.54 6.54
C ASN A 38 8.06 10.56 5.43
N SER A 39 8.79 10.42 4.34
CA SER A 39 8.66 11.21 3.12
C SER A 39 7.55 10.68 2.23
N ILE A 40 7.12 11.48 1.25
CA ILE A 40 6.11 11.05 0.26
C ILE A 40 6.59 9.81 -0.50
N GLY A 41 7.85 9.79 -0.96
CA GLY A 41 8.42 8.67 -1.71
C GLY A 41 8.41 7.38 -0.90
N PHE A 42 8.82 7.45 0.38
CA PHE A 42 8.77 6.30 1.28
C PHE A 42 7.35 5.79 1.48
N LEU A 43 6.38 6.68 1.69
CA LEU A 43 4.99 6.28 1.92
C LEU A 43 4.37 5.61 0.69
N ILE A 44 4.67 6.08 -0.53
CA ILE A 44 4.22 5.44 -1.77
C ILE A 44 4.78 4.03 -1.88
N HIS A 45 6.09 3.86 -1.68
CA HIS A 45 6.74 2.56 -1.75
C HIS A 45 6.24 1.61 -0.65
N HIS A 46 6.06 2.12 0.56
CA HIS A 46 5.58 1.36 1.70
C HIS A 46 4.18 0.80 1.50
N ILE A 47 3.25 1.60 0.96
CA ILE A 47 1.89 1.11 0.65
C ILE A 47 1.98 -0.07 -0.34
N ALA A 48 2.78 0.05 -1.40
CA ALA A 48 2.96 -0.99 -2.41
C ALA A 48 3.57 -2.28 -1.82
N GLU A 49 4.59 -2.17 -0.97
CA GLU A 49 5.18 -3.33 -0.27
C GLU A 49 4.17 -4.00 0.67
N VAL A 50 3.31 -3.23 1.34
CA VAL A 50 2.26 -3.77 2.20
C VAL A 50 1.21 -4.53 1.38
N GLU A 51 0.87 -4.07 0.17
CA GLU A 51 -0.02 -4.81 -0.75
C GLU A 51 0.57 -6.19 -1.09
N TYR A 52 1.84 -6.26 -1.49
CA TYR A 52 2.53 -7.54 -1.72
C TYR A 52 2.56 -8.44 -0.47
N ARG A 53 2.88 -7.86 0.68
CA ARG A 53 2.98 -8.61 1.93
C ARG A 53 1.62 -9.18 2.34
N PHE A 54 0.54 -8.45 2.15
CA PHE A 54 -0.82 -8.93 2.43
C PHE A 54 -1.24 -10.05 1.47
N CYS A 55 -0.84 -9.99 0.20
CA CYS A 55 -1.06 -11.09 -0.75
C CYS A 55 -0.47 -12.40 -0.24
N MET A 56 0.76 -12.35 0.28
CA MET A 56 1.43 -13.52 0.86
C MET A 56 0.78 -13.99 2.17
N MET A 57 0.44 -13.07 3.06
CA MET A 57 -0.08 -13.44 4.39
C MET A 57 -1.53 -13.94 4.36
N PHE A 58 -2.38 -13.38 3.49
CA PHE A 58 -3.83 -13.56 3.59
C PHE A 58 -4.52 -13.96 2.30
N PHE A 59 -3.90 -13.78 1.13
CA PHE A 59 -4.54 -14.03 -0.17
C PHE A 59 -3.89 -15.18 -0.95
N GLY A 60 -3.06 -15.99 -0.28
CA GLY A 60 -2.54 -17.24 -0.83
C GLY A 60 -1.53 -17.08 -1.97
N ARG A 61 -0.91 -15.89 -2.12
CA ARG A 61 0.01 -15.61 -3.23
C ARG A 61 1.37 -15.14 -2.73
N ALA A 62 2.41 -15.93 -2.97
CA ALA A 62 3.78 -15.62 -2.56
C ALA A 62 4.27 -14.28 -3.14
N ILE A 63 5.28 -13.67 -2.54
CA ILE A 63 5.91 -12.46 -3.11
C ILE A 63 6.79 -12.89 -4.29
N PRO A 64 6.72 -12.21 -5.46
CA PRO A 64 7.63 -12.50 -6.57
C PRO A 64 9.10 -12.32 -6.16
N SER A 65 10.00 -13.15 -6.69
CA SER A 65 11.41 -13.21 -6.27
C SER A 65 12.19 -11.90 -6.44
N GLU A 66 11.77 -11.09 -7.40
CA GLU A 66 12.34 -9.78 -7.74
C GLU A 66 11.88 -8.67 -6.80
N ILE A 67 10.87 -8.92 -5.96
CA ILE A 67 10.32 -7.94 -5.03
C ILE A 67 10.94 -8.14 -3.66
N THR A 68 11.62 -7.10 -3.15
CA THR A 68 12.16 -7.05 -1.79
C THR A 68 11.34 -6.07 -0.95
N LEU A 69 10.99 -6.46 0.28
CA LEU A 69 10.24 -5.61 1.21
C LEU A 69 11.21 -4.81 2.10
N THR A 70 11.65 -3.66 1.63
CA THR A 70 12.66 -2.79 2.25
C THR A 70 12.11 -1.82 3.30
N THR A 71 10.81 -1.54 3.30
CA THR A 71 10.13 -0.61 4.22
C THR A 71 9.37 -1.31 5.34
N ILE A 72 9.42 -2.65 5.39
CA ILE A 72 8.69 -3.47 6.36
C ILE A 72 9.60 -3.86 7.52
N GLY A 73 9.15 -3.59 8.76
CA GLY A 73 9.89 -3.90 9.98
C GLY A 73 10.42 -2.64 10.67
N PRO A 74 11.46 -2.73 11.51
CA PRO A 74 12.05 -1.59 12.22
C PRO A 74 12.91 -0.75 11.27
N VAL A 75 12.29 -0.18 10.24
CA VAL A 75 12.94 0.61 9.19
C VAL A 75 12.66 2.10 9.42
N LYS A 76 13.64 2.94 9.10
CA LYS A 76 13.49 4.39 9.05
C LYS A 76 13.59 4.86 7.61
N ASP A 77 12.88 5.93 7.30
CA ASP A 77 12.99 6.57 6.00
C ASP A 77 14.31 7.34 5.85
N GLU A 78 15.22 6.80 5.05
CA GLU A 78 16.53 7.38 4.71
C GLU A 78 16.50 8.27 3.46
N GLY A 79 15.33 8.48 2.84
CA GLY A 79 15.20 9.36 1.66
C GLY A 79 15.61 8.70 0.34
N ASN A 80 15.57 7.36 0.27
CA ASN A 80 16.03 6.59 -0.90
C ASN A 80 15.03 6.55 -2.07
N PHE A 81 13.80 7.00 -1.87
CA PHE A 81 12.69 6.87 -2.83
C PHE A 81 12.44 8.19 -3.57
N THR A 82 13.26 8.47 -4.59
CA THR A 82 13.31 9.79 -5.25
C THR A 82 13.02 9.77 -6.75
N ASP A 83 12.80 8.62 -7.36
CA ASP A 83 12.37 8.49 -8.77
C ASP A 83 10.85 8.34 -8.83
N LEU A 84 10.17 9.36 -9.36
CA LEU A 84 8.71 9.37 -9.40
C LEU A 84 8.16 8.32 -10.36
N SER A 85 8.79 8.14 -11.50
CA SER A 85 8.32 7.18 -12.52
C SER A 85 8.43 5.75 -12.00
N ALA A 86 9.56 5.40 -11.37
CA ALA A 86 9.76 4.08 -10.78
C ALA A 86 8.78 3.81 -9.63
N LEU A 87 8.52 4.80 -8.78
CA LEU A 87 7.56 4.67 -7.68
C LEU A 87 6.13 4.45 -8.18
N LEU A 88 5.69 5.22 -9.18
CA LEU A 88 4.35 5.06 -9.73
C LEU A 88 4.19 3.69 -10.42
N ALA A 89 5.21 3.24 -11.16
CA ALA A 89 5.21 1.93 -11.79
C ALA A 89 5.14 0.80 -10.74
N PHE A 90 5.94 0.87 -9.67
CA PHE A 90 5.92 -0.10 -8.58
C PHE A 90 4.58 -0.12 -7.84
N LYS A 91 4.02 1.06 -7.57
CA LYS A 91 2.69 1.25 -6.96
C LYS A 91 1.57 0.60 -7.77
N ASP A 92 1.63 0.72 -9.10
CA ASP A 92 0.62 0.12 -9.99
C ASP A 92 0.83 -1.39 -10.13
N ALA A 93 2.07 -1.86 -10.24
CA ALA A 93 2.39 -3.29 -10.26
C ALA A 93 1.90 -4.01 -9.00
N ALA A 94 2.12 -3.44 -7.82
CA ALA A 94 1.62 -3.98 -6.55
C ALA A 94 0.09 -4.05 -6.51
N TYR A 95 -0.59 -3.03 -7.03
CA TYR A 95 -2.04 -2.98 -7.06
C TYR A 95 -2.64 -4.01 -8.02
N TYR A 96 -2.07 -4.17 -9.22
CA TYR A 96 -2.50 -5.23 -10.14
C TYR A 96 -2.25 -6.62 -9.54
N TYR A 97 -1.11 -6.81 -8.88
CA TYR A 97 -0.82 -8.05 -8.16
C TYR A 97 -1.85 -8.35 -7.07
N LEU A 98 -2.25 -7.33 -6.32
CA LEU A 98 -3.31 -7.42 -5.32
C LEU A 98 -4.65 -7.79 -5.97
N LEU A 99 -5.08 -7.11 -7.03
CA LEU A 99 -6.34 -7.39 -7.71
C LEU A 99 -6.41 -8.83 -8.20
N ASP A 100 -5.34 -9.30 -8.86
CA ASP A 100 -5.24 -10.68 -9.33
C ASP A 100 -5.30 -11.68 -8.15
N SER A 101 -4.62 -11.37 -7.04
CA SER A 101 -4.62 -12.23 -5.84
C SER A 101 -6.02 -12.34 -5.22
N LEU A 102 -6.74 -11.21 -5.12
CA LEU A 102 -8.09 -11.17 -4.56
C LEU A 102 -9.11 -11.86 -5.49
N ALA A 103 -8.95 -11.72 -6.82
CA ALA A 103 -9.80 -12.37 -7.80
C ALA A 103 -9.60 -13.90 -7.83
N ALA A 104 -8.36 -14.36 -7.62
CA ALA A 104 -8.04 -15.78 -7.57
C ALA A 104 -8.42 -16.48 -6.26
N LEU A 105 -8.73 -15.72 -5.20
CA LEU A 105 -9.05 -16.30 -3.89
C LEU A 105 -10.38 -17.07 -3.93
N PRO A 106 -10.42 -18.36 -3.55
CA PRO A 106 -11.65 -19.16 -3.54
C PRO A 106 -12.73 -18.52 -2.67
N LYS A 107 -13.99 -18.56 -3.13
CA LYS A 107 -15.13 -17.93 -2.45
C LYS A 107 -15.20 -18.32 -0.96
N ASP A 108 -15.01 -19.59 -0.66
CA ASP A 108 -15.17 -20.13 0.69
C ASP A 108 -13.98 -19.79 1.60
N ALA A 109 -12.84 -19.34 1.05
CA ALA A 109 -11.66 -18.99 1.84
C ALA A 109 -11.77 -17.60 2.50
N TRP A 110 -12.62 -16.72 1.98
CA TRP A 110 -12.71 -15.31 2.42
C TRP A 110 -13.01 -15.11 3.89
N ASP A 111 -13.68 -16.08 4.51
CA ASP A 111 -14.15 -16.03 5.90
C ASP A 111 -13.48 -17.10 6.78
N ILE A 112 -12.46 -17.79 6.26
CA ILE A 112 -11.61 -18.71 7.04
C ILE A 112 -10.45 -17.92 7.66
N PRO A 113 -10.24 -17.98 8.99
CA PRO A 113 -9.11 -17.30 9.62
C PRO A 113 -7.75 -17.83 9.14
N CYS A 114 -6.83 -16.92 8.84
CA CYS A 114 -5.43 -17.20 8.53
C CYS A 114 -4.55 -16.64 9.66
N GLU A 115 -3.63 -17.45 10.17
CA GLU A 115 -2.60 -16.98 11.10
C GLU A 115 -1.46 -16.30 10.33
N ALA A 116 -1.12 -15.07 10.71
CA ALA A 116 -0.01 -14.32 10.15
C ALA A 116 0.78 -13.61 11.27
N PRO A 117 2.05 -13.21 11.04
CA PRO A 117 2.86 -12.56 12.06
C PRO A 117 2.25 -11.30 12.70
N ILE A 118 1.28 -10.68 12.03
CA ILE A 118 0.66 -9.42 12.47
C ILE A 118 -0.68 -9.59 13.21
N ALA A 119 -1.33 -10.75 13.07
CA ALA A 119 -2.62 -11.14 13.69
C ALA A 119 -3.17 -12.41 13.01
N THR A 120 -4.14 -13.04 13.66
CA THR A 120 -5.06 -13.99 13.03
C THR A 120 -6.27 -13.23 12.47
N LEU A 121 -6.47 -13.27 11.15
CA LEU A 121 -7.55 -12.54 10.45
C LEU A 121 -8.13 -13.39 9.33
N THR A 122 -9.42 -13.24 9.02
CA THR A 122 -9.95 -13.73 7.74
C THR A 122 -9.47 -12.85 6.59
N PRO A 123 -9.40 -13.35 5.34
CA PRO A 123 -9.06 -12.51 4.19
C PRO A 123 -9.97 -11.27 4.04
N ARG A 124 -11.25 -11.38 4.40
CA ARG A 124 -12.16 -10.23 4.42
C ARG A 124 -11.72 -9.15 5.42
N GLN A 125 -11.35 -9.55 6.63
CA GLN A 125 -10.82 -8.63 7.65
C GLN A 125 -9.46 -8.05 7.23
N ALA A 126 -8.60 -8.87 6.65
CA ALA A 126 -7.30 -8.45 6.14
C ALA A 126 -7.43 -7.39 5.03
N LEU A 127 -8.37 -7.56 4.09
CA LEU A 127 -8.67 -6.55 3.08
C LEU A 127 -9.15 -5.22 3.71
N GLY A 128 -10.02 -5.29 4.72
CA GLY A 128 -10.44 -4.09 5.47
C GLY A 128 -9.26 -3.37 6.14
N ARG A 129 -8.33 -4.13 6.75
CA ARG A 129 -7.11 -3.58 7.35
C ARG A 129 -6.19 -2.96 6.30
N LEU A 130 -6.03 -3.59 5.14
CA LEU A 130 -5.23 -3.08 4.02
C LEU A 130 -5.81 -1.77 3.48
N ILE A 131 -7.12 -1.71 3.28
CA ILE A 131 -7.84 -0.49 2.85
C ILE A 131 -7.61 0.65 3.84
N TYR A 132 -7.76 0.38 5.14
CA TYR A 132 -7.54 1.37 6.19
C TYR A 132 -6.08 1.86 6.21
N HIS A 133 -5.11 0.94 6.11
CA HIS A 133 -3.67 1.26 6.07
C HIS A 133 -3.32 2.16 4.88
N MET A 134 -3.79 1.82 3.68
CA MET A 134 -3.63 2.66 2.49
C MET A 134 -4.26 4.04 2.69
N GLY A 135 -5.47 4.12 3.25
CA GLY A 135 -6.14 5.38 3.55
C GLY A 135 -5.37 6.24 4.57
N TYR A 136 -4.83 5.61 5.62
CA TYR A 136 -4.02 6.26 6.65
C TYR A 136 -2.76 6.90 6.05
N HIS A 137 -1.98 6.15 5.29
CA HIS A 137 -0.76 6.67 4.66
C HIS A 137 -1.03 7.60 3.47
N GLY A 138 -2.10 7.38 2.71
CA GLY A 138 -2.57 8.32 1.70
C GLY A 138 -2.95 9.68 2.31
N GLY A 139 -3.59 9.68 3.49
CA GLY A 139 -3.86 10.88 4.26
C GLY A 139 -2.58 11.60 4.71
N GLN A 140 -1.55 10.86 5.13
CA GLN A 140 -0.24 11.42 5.46
C GLN A 140 0.40 12.11 4.25
N ILE A 141 0.36 11.50 3.06
CA ILE A 141 0.83 12.13 1.82
C ILE A 141 0.08 13.44 1.57
N GLY A 142 -1.26 13.44 1.69
CA GLY A 142 -2.06 14.64 1.54
C GLY A 142 -1.69 15.76 2.52
N LEU A 143 -1.38 15.42 3.78
CA LEU A 143 -0.91 16.37 4.78
C LEU A 143 0.49 16.91 4.45
N ILE A 144 1.42 16.06 4.03
CA ILE A 144 2.77 16.48 3.63
C ILE A 144 2.70 17.44 2.44
N ARG A 145 1.87 17.16 1.42
CA ARG A 145 1.72 18.05 0.27
C ARG A 145 1.12 19.42 0.63
N LYS A 146 0.30 19.47 1.68
CA LYS A 146 -0.37 20.71 2.11
C LYS A 146 0.44 21.55 3.09
N TYR A 147 1.20 20.91 3.98
CA TYR A 147 1.82 21.55 5.13
C TYR A 147 3.29 21.16 5.35
N GLY A 148 3.77 20.14 4.65
CA GLY A 148 5.16 19.71 4.69
C GLY A 148 6.01 20.48 3.69
N GLY A 149 7.25 20.03 3.54
CA GLY A 149 8.22 20.63 2.65
C GLY A 149 9.54 19.86 2.64
N PRO A 150 10.57 20.37 1.94
CA PRO A 150 11.90 19.80 1.97
C PRO A 150 12.45 19.85 3.41
N GLN A 151 13.11 18.77 3.83
CA GLN A 151 13.79 18.67 5.13
C GLN A 151 15.18 18.05 4.97
#